data_AF-A0A382VIQ7-F1
#
_entry.id   AF-A0A382VIQ7-F1
#
_cell.length_a   1.000
_cell.length_b   1.000
_cell.length_c   1.000
_cell.angle_alpha   90.00
_cell.angle_beta   90.00
_cell.angle_gamma   90.00
#
_symmetry.space_group_name_H-M   'P 1'
#
loop_
_entity.id
_entity.type
_entity.pdbx_description
1 polymer ?
#
loop_
_entity_poly.entity_id
_entity_poly.type
_entity_poly.pdbx_seq_one_letter_code
_entity_poly.pdbx_strand_id
1 'polypeptide(L)' 'MASITCYVHKKQELSAKGRAVTEKTCPCNLTREELIEYTPEWEGDRSEDGRPKVSDSILERMRKVTTTEAWGVLRGE' A
#
# COMPACT_ATOMS: atom_id res chain seq x y z
N MET A 1 -29.31 -0.85 -33.36
CA MET A 1 -27.95 -0.44 -33.80
C MET A 1 -27.57 0.85 -33.07
N ALA A 2 -27.30 0.75 -31.76
CA ALA A 2 -26.96 1.93 -30.95
C ALA A 2 -25.48 2.26 -31.13
N SER A 3 -25.24 3.44 -31.71
CA SER A 3 -23.94 3.93 -32.15
C SER A 3 -22.92 4.03 -31.02
N ILE A 4 -21.68 3.66 -31.35
CA ILE A 4 -20.47 3.68 -30.52
C ILE A 4 -20.22 5.05 -29.84
N THR A 5 -20.83 6.13 -30.33
CA THR A 5 -20.71 7.48 -29.77
C THR A 5 -21.28 7.66 -28.36
N CYS A 6 -22.25 6.83 -27.91
CA CYS A 6 -22.75 6.92 -26.53
C CYS A 6 -21.75 6.40 -25.47
N TYR A 7 -20.82 5.52 -25.87
CA TYR A 7 -19.94 4.86 -24.90
C TYR A 7 -18.75 5.74 -24.48
N VAL A 8 -18.32 6.67 -25.33
CA VAL A 8 -17.14 7.52 -25.07
C VAL A 8 -17.49 8.67 -24.11
N HIS A 9 -18.71 9.23 -24.18
CA HIS A 9 -19.12 10.30 -23.24
C HIS A 9 -19.29 9.80 -21.81
N LYS A 10 -19.77 8.57 -21.60
CA LYS A 10 -19.96 8.01 -20.25
C LYS A 10 -18.64 7.71 -19.52
N LYS A 11 -17.54 7.47 -20.27
CA LYS A 11 -16.21 7.22 -19.67
C LYS A 11 -15.53 8.51 -19.20
N GLN A 12 -15.81 9.66 -19.80
CA GLN A 12 -15.30 10.95 -19.32
C GLN A 12 -16.10 11.52 -18.14
N GLU A 13 -17.40 11.25 -18.06
CA GLU A 13 -18.21 11.70 -16.92
C GLU A 13 -17.85 11.01 -15.59
N LEU A 14 -17.32 9.78 -15.64
CA LEU A 14 -16.76 9.08 -14.46
C LEU A 14 -15.39 9.63 -14.03
N SER A 15 -14.72 10.40 -14.89
CA SER A 15 -13.46 11.09 -14.57
C SER A 15 -13.70 12.49 -14.00
N ALA A 16 -14.84 13.13 -14.32
CA ALA A 16 -15.21 14.48 -13.88
C ALA A 16 -16.03 14.51 -12.59
N LYS A 17 -16.72 13.41 -12.22
CA LYS A 17 -17.31 13.24 -10.90
C LYS A 17 -16.23 12.72 -9.97
N GLY A 18 -15.72 13.62 -9.11
CA GLY A 18 -14.63 13.39 -8.19
C GLY A 18 -14.58 11.95 -7.68
N ARG A 19 -13.47 11.28 -7.98
CA ARG A 19 -13.11 9.99 -7.38
C ARG A 19 -12.91 10.28 -5.89
N ALA A 20 -14.00 10.26 -5.13
CA ALA A 20 -13.94 10.18 -3.68
C ALA A 20 -13.03 8.99 -3.38
N VAL A 21 -11.94 9.30 -2.71
CA VAL A 21 -10.85 8.40 -2.37
C VAL A 21 -11.40 7.26 -1.51
N THR A 22 -11.82 6.15 -2.13
CA THR A 22 -12.12 4.90 -1.40
C THR A 22 -11.70 3.65 -2.18
N GLU A 23 -10.66 3.73 -3.00
CA GLU A 23 -9.91 2.51 -3.37
C GLU A 23 -8.85 2.29 -2.29
N LYS A 24 -9.25 1.59 -1.22
CA LYS A 24 -8.41 1.16 -0.08
C LYS A 24 -7.49 -0.01 -0.48
N THR A 25 -6.86 0.09 -1.64
CA THR A 25 -6.11 -1.03 -2.23
C THR A 25 -4.60 -0.93 -1.98
N CYS A 26 -4.12 0.19 -1.44
CA CYS A 26 -2.71 0.39 -1.08
C CYS A 26 -2.56 0.60 0.44
N PRO A 27 -1.58 -0.05 1.11
CA PRO A 27 -1.32 0.14 2.55
C PRO A 27 -1.05 1.59 2.97
N CYS A 28 -0.76 2.48 2.03
CA CYS A 28 -0.58 3.91 2.27
C CYS A 28 -1.89 4.70 2.43
N ASN A 29 -3.04 4.10 2.13
CA ASN A 29 -4.37 4.70 2.31
C ASN A 29 -5.18 4.04 3.44
N LEU A 30 -4.54 3.23 4.30
CA LEU A 30 -5.18 2.57 5.43
C LEU A 30 -5.13 3.46 6.69
N THR A 31 -6.16 3.34 7.52
CA THR A 31 -6.22 3.93 8.86
C THR A 31 -5.34 3.15 9.85
N ARG A 32 -5.04 3.75 11.00
CA ARG A 32 -4.19 3.15 12.05
C ARG A 32 -4.76 1.80 12.51
N GLU A 33 -6.07 1.74 12.71
CA GLU A 33 -6.78 0.56 13.19
C GLU A 33 -6.71 -0.59 12.17
N GLU A 34 -6.91 -0.28 10.88
CA GLU A 34 -6.79 -1.25 9.79
C GLU A 34 -5.35 -1.80 9.67
N LEU A 35 -4.33 -0.97 9.89
CA LEU A 35 -2.93 -1.42 9.88
C LEU A 35 -2.58 -2.35 11.05
N ILE A 36 -3.17 -2.12 12.21
CA ILE A 36 -3.00 -2.98 13.38
C ILE A 36 -3.69 -4.33 13.13
N GLU A 37 -4.91 -4.33 12.60
CA GLU A 37 -5.64 -5.55 12.21
C GLU A 37 -4.87 -6.37 11.17
N TYR A 38 -4.20 -5.72 10.21
CA TYR A 38 -3.42 -6.40 9.19
C TYR A 38 -2.15 -7.06 9.72
N THR A 39 -1.64 -6.62 10.88
CA THR A 39 -0.39 -7.11 11.47
C THR A 39 -0.58 -7.53 12.92
N PRO A 40 -1.43 -8.54 13.20
CA PRO A 40 -1.79 -8.90 14.56
C PRO A 40 -0.64 -9.54 15.35
N GLU A 41 0.29 -10.19 14.65
CA GLU A 41 1.43 -10.91 15.24
C GLU A 41 2.58 -9.98 15.68
N TRP A 42 2.49 -8.68 15.40
CA TRP A 42 3.55 -7.74 15.77
C TRP A 42 3.40 -7.22 17.19
N GLU A 43 4.33 -7.62 18.06
CA GLU A 43 4.37 -7.27 19.50
C GLU A 43 5.30 -6.08 19.84
N GLY A 44 6.04 -5.56 18.87
CA GLY A 44 7.01 -4.48 19.08
C GLY A 44 6.41 -3.06 19.04
N ASP A 45 7.28 -2.06 19.18
CA ASP A 45 6.88 -0.65 19.07
C ASP A 45 6.23 -0.35 17.71
N ARG A 46 5.26 0.57 17.71
CA ARG A 46 4.56 1.03 16.50
C ARG A 46 4.70 2.55 16.35
N SER A 47 4.73 3.00 15.10
CA SER A 47 4.66 4.42 14.77
C SER A 47 3.26 5.00 15.05
N GLU A 48 3.13 6.32 15.03
CA GLU A 48 1.84 7.02 15.19
C GLU A 48 0.82 6.64 14.11
N ASP A 49 1.28 6.21 12.93
CA ASP A 49 0.44 5.67 11.85
C ASP A 49 -0.03 4.22 12.07
N GLY A 50 0.45 3.54 13.12
CA GLY A 50 0.12 2.14 13.41
C GLY A 50 1.06 1.11 12.75
N ARG A 51 2.02 1.56 11.94
CA ARG A 51 3.00 0.68 11.28
C ARG A 51 4.03 0.13 12.29
N PRO A 52 4.44 -1.15 12.17
CA PRO A 52 5.56 -1.71 12.93
C PRO A 52 6.81 -0.84 12.84
N LYS A 53 7.38 -0.45 13.98
CA LYS A 53 8.62 0.32 14.05
C LYS A 53 9.80 -0.62 14.19
N VAL A 54 10.81 -0.42 13.36
CA VAL A 54 12.05 -1.19 13.39
C VAL A 54 13.17 -0.31 13.93
N SER A 55 14.12 -0.89 14.68
CA SER A 55 15.27 -0.15 15.22
C SER A 55 16.16 0.44 14.13
N ASP A 56 16.73 1.63 14.37
CA ASP A 56 17.55 2.36 13.40
C ASP A 56 18.79 1.59 12.91
N SER A 57 19.35 0.72 13.75
CA SER A 57 20.49 -0.14 13.39
C SER A 57 20.18 -1.10 12.23
N ILE A 58 18.93 -1.55 12.11
CA ILE A 58 18.47 -2.38 11.00
C ILE A 58 18.32 -1.53 9.74
N LEU A 59 17.80 -0.31 9.86
CA LEU A 59 17.68 0.62 8.73
C LEU A 59 19.05 0.96 8.13
N GLU A 60 20.06 1.15 8.98
CA GLU A 60 21.45 1.38 8.54
C GLU A 60 22.03 0.17 7.80
N ARG A 61 21.72 -1.05 8.25
CA ARG A 61 22.13 -2.28 7.55
C ARG A 61 21.42 -2.42 6.20
N MET A 62 20.11 -2.16 6.16
CA MET A 62 19.30 -2.28 4.95
C MET A 62 19.72 -1.30 3.84
N ARG A 63 20.32 -0.16 4.18
CA ARG A 63 20.89 0.77 3.19
C ARG A 63 21.97 0.14 2.30
N LYS A 64 22.63 -0.92 2.75
CA LYS A 64 23.72 -1.61 2.02
C LYS A 64 23.24 -2.79 1.18
N VAL A 65 21.97 -3.18 1.33
CA VAL A 65 21.40 -4.37 0.71
C VAL A 65 20.59 -3.95 -0.51
N THR A 66 20.77 -4.64 -1.63
CA THR A 66 19.92 -4.42 -2.81
C THR A 66 18.56 -5.08 -2.61
N THR A 67 17.53 -4.56 -3.27
CA THR A 67 16.19 -5.13 -3.20
C THR A 67 16.19 -6.62 -3.56
N THR A 68 16.95 -7.04 -4.57
CA THR A 68 17.05 -8.45 -5.02
C THR A 68 17.61 -9.38 -3.94
N GLU A 69 18.66 -8.95 -3.24
CA GLU A 69 19.25 -9.73 -2.13
C GLU A 69 18.25 -9.87 -0.99
N ALA A 70 17.51 -8.81 -0.65
CA ALA A 70 16.47 -8.86 0.37
C ALA A 70 15.36 -9.87 0.02
N TRP A 71 15.00 -10.00 -1.26
CA TRP A 71 14.03 -11.00 -1.71
C TRP A 71 14.53 -12.45 -1.63
N GLY A 72 15.84 -12.69 -1.68
CA GLY A 72 16.42 -14.04 -1.54
C GLY A 72 16.10 -14.68 -0.19
N VAL A 73 16.17 -13.87 0.88
CA VAL A 73 15.88 -14.32 2.26
C VAL A 73 14.47 -14.88 2.40
N LEU A 74 13.48 -14.27 1.72
CA LEU A 74 12.09 -14.72 1.77
C LEU A 74 11.87 -16.05 1.04
N ARG A 75 12.76 -16.43 0.11
CA ARG A 75 12.73 -17.71 -0.60
C ARG A 75 13.55 -18.80 0.09
N GLY A 76 14.24 -18.47 1.19
CA GLY A 76 15.15 -19.39 1.88
C GLY A 76 16.47 -19.63 1.13
N GLU A 77 16.87 -18.68 0.28
CA GLU A 77 18.16 -18.66 -0.42
C GLU A 77 19.26 -17.99 0.42
#